data_AF-A0A9P7TE88-F1
#
_entry.id   AF-A0A9P7TE88-F1
#
_cell.length_a   1.000
_cell.length_b   1.000
_cell.length_c   1.000
_cell.angle_alpha   90.00
_cell.angle_beta   90.00
_cell.angle_gamma   90.00
#
_symmetry.space_group_name_H-M   'P 1'
#
loop_
_entity.id
_entity.type
_entity.pdbx_description
1 polymer ?
#
loop_
_entity_poly.entity_id
_entity_poly.type
_entity_poly.pdbx_seq_one_letter_code
_entity_poly.pdbx_strand_id
1 'polypeptide(L)'
;ALVGTDSVAQARNFNAAFGSARSLDGFIISKCDTVGDMVGTLVSLVHATNVPVLFVGVGQHYSDLRNFSVKWAVEKLLSSNS
;
A
#
# COMPACT_ATOMS: atom_id res chain seq x y z
N ALA A 1 -9.98 1.49 9.88
CA ALA A 1 -10.61 0.95 8.66
C ALA A 1 -10.12 -0.49 8.44
N LEU A 2 -11.04 -1.38 8.08
CA LEU A 2 -10.90 -2.84 8.14
C LEU A 2 -10.24 -3.41 6.86
N VAL A 3 -9.12 -2.83 6.45
CA VAL A 3 -8.40 -3.14 5.20
C VAL A 3 -7.12 -3.85 5.64
N GLY A 4 -7.25 -5.09 6.08
CA GLY A 4 -6.13 -5.89 6.58
C GLY A 4 -6.02 -7.17 5.76
N THR A 5 -6.81 -8.16 6.14
CA THR A 5 -6.85 -9.49 5.50
C THR A 5 -7.57 -9.48 4.16
N ASP A 6 -8.71 -8.78 4.05
CA ASP A 6 -9.51 -8.74 2.81
C ASP A 6 -8.74 -8.10 1.65
N SER A 7 -7.86 -7.15 1.96
CA SER A 7 -7.12 -6.38 0.95
C SER A 7 -6.02 -7.19 0.30
N VAL A 8 -5.39 -8.10 1.06
CA VAL A 8 -4.44 -9.06 0.53
C VAL A 8 -5.15 -10.07 -0.38
N ALA A 9 -6.31 -10.57 0.04
CA ALA A 9 -7.11 -11.48 -0.78
C ALA A 9 -7.59 -10.80 -2.07
N GLN A 10 -8.05 -9.56 -1.97
CA GLN A 10 -8.49 -8.75 -3.11
C GLN A 10 -7.34 -8.48 -4.07
N ALA A 11 -6.15 -8.14 -3.57
CA ALA A 11 -4.97 -7.91 -4.41
C ALA A 11 -4.49 -9.19 -5.12
N ARG A 12 -4.57 -10.36 -4.45
CA ARG A 12 -4.31 -11.67 -5.07
C ARG A 12 -5.33 -12.01 -6.15
N ASN A 13 -6.61 -11.82 -5.88
CA ASN A 13 -7.68 -12.04 -6.86
C ASN A 13 -7.54 -11.10 -8.05
N PHE A 14 -7.16 -9.85 -7.81
CA PHE A 14 -6.91 -8.87 -8.87
C PHE A 14 -5.74 -9.31 -9.74
N ASN A 15 -4.59 -9.67 -9.14
CA ASN A 15 -3.43 -10.19 -9.89
C ASN A 15 -3.77 -11.48 -10.67
N ALA A 16 -4.57 -12.38 -10.08
CA ALA A 16 -5.05 -13.57 -10.77
C ALA A 16 -5.99 -13.26 -11.94
N ALA A 17 -6.81 -12.19 -11.83
CA ALA A 17 -7.71 -11.76 -12.90
C ALA A 17 -7.00 -11.20 -14.13
N PHE A 18 -5.76 -10.68 -14.00
CA PHE A 18 -4.94 -10.28 -15.15
C PHE A 18 -4.34 -11.47 -15.92
N GLY A 19 -4.32 -12.66 -15.33
CA GLY A 19 -3.76 -13.87 -15.93
C GLY A 19 -2.23 -13.84 -16.08
N SER A 20 -1.68 -14.81 -16.83
CA SER A 20 -0.23 -15.00 -17.01
C SER A 20 0.45 -13.96 -17.91
N ALA A 21 -0.35 -13.14 -18.61
CA ALA A 21 0.13 -12.22 -19.64
C ALA A 21 0.49 -10.83 -19.09
N ARG A 22 -0.02 -10.46 -17.90
CA ARG A 22 0.23 -9.17 -17.26
C ARG A 22 0.27 -9.32 -15.75
N SER A 23 1.35 -8.84 -15.15
CA SER A 23 1.44 -8.59 -13.72
C SER A 23 1.07 -7.15 -13.42
N LEU A 24 0.59 -6.90 -12.20
CA LEU A 24 0.55 -5.56 -11.64
C LEU A 24 1.95 -4.95 -11.60
N ASP A 25 2.14 -3.78 -12.21
CA ASP A 25 3.43 -3.06 -12.20
C ASP A 25 3.62 -2.24 -10.91
N GLY A 26 2.52 -1.86 -10.26
CA GLY A 26 2.58 -1.08 -9.04
C GLY A 26 1.23 -0.71 -8.47
N PHE A 27 1.23 -0.29 -7.22
CA PHE A 27 0.05 0.26 -6.53
C PHE A 27 0.16 1.77 -6.35
N ILE A 28 -0.99 2.45 -6.45
CA ILE A 28 -1.17 3.85 -6.07
C ILE A 28 -2.15 3.87 -4.91
N ILE A 29 -1.74 4.41 -3.77
CA ILE A 29 -2.54 4.43 -2.55
C ILE A 29 -2.96 5.88 -2.28
N SER A 30 -4.25 6.16 -2.29
CA SER A 30 -4.79 7.48 -1.91
C SER A 30 -5.22 7.51 -0.45
N LYS A 31 -5.37 8.72 0.14
CA LYS A 31 -5.90 8.95 1.50
C LYS A 31 -5.04 8.35 2.62
N CYS A 32 -3.73 8.36 2.40
CA CYS A 32 -2.71 7.85 3.31
C CYS A 32 -2.54 8.71 4.58
N ASP A 33 -3.17 9.88 4.64
CA ASP A 33 -3.28 10.74 5.83
C ASP A 33 -4.00 10.05 7.00
N THR A 34 -4.92 9.13 6.70
CA THR A 34 -5.65 8.34 7.71
C THR A 34 -5.00 6.99 8.03
N VAL A 35 -3.85 6.70 7.41
CA VAL A 35 -3.26 5.34 7.29
C VAL A 35 -2.17 5.10 8.34
N GLY A 36 -2.10 5.93 9.39
CA GLY A 36 -1.16 5.75 10.51
C GLY A 36 -1.08 4.30 11.02
N ASP A 37 -2.23 3.61 11.05
CA ASP A 37 -2.35 2.21 11.48
C ASP A 37 -2.35 1.18 10.34
N MET A 38 -2.38 1.63 9.08
CA MET A 38 -2.49 0.78 7.88
C MET A 38 -1.17 0.58 7.13
N VAL A 39 -0.09 1.19 7.59
CA VAL A 39 1.24 0.93 7.02
C VAL A 39 1.62 -0.56 7.11
N GLY A 40 1.19 -1.26 8.17
CA GLY A 40 1.36 -2.71 8.29
C GLY A 40 0.64 -3.50 7.18
N THR A 41 -0.56 -3.05 6.77
CA THR A 41 -1.28 -3.61 5.63
C THR A 41 -0.52 -3.38 4.34
N LEU A 42 0.01 -2.18 4.11
CA LEU A 42 0.79 -1.86 2.89
C LEU A 42 2.00 -2.78 2.75
N VAL A 43 2.76 -2.95 3.83
CA VAL A 43 3.91 -3.86 3.85
C VAL A 43 3.47 -5.30 3.56
N SER A 44 2.38 -5.75 4.20
CA SER A 44 1.83 -7.10 3.98
C SER A 44 1.35 -7.31 2.55
N LEU A 45 0.79 -6.27 1.92
CA LEU A 45 0.29 -6.29 0.56
C LEU A 45 1.42 -6.37 -0.46
N VAL A 46 2.47 -5.55 -0.30
CA VAL A 46 3.70 -5.63 -1.12
C VAL A 46 4.32 -7.02 -0.96
N HIS A 47 4.44 -7.52 0.28
CA HIS A 47 4.99 -8.84 0.55
C HIS A 47 4.16 -9.98 -0.07
N ALA A 48 2.83 -9.88 -0.04
CA ALA A 48 1.94 -10.94 -0.53
C ALA A 48 1.76 -10.95 -2.06
N THR A 49 1.94 -9.80 -2.71
CA THR A 49 1.74 -9.63 -4.17
C THR A 49 3.04 -9.50 -4.94
N ASN A 50 4.14 -9.19 -4.26
CA ASN A 50 5.45 -8.86 -4.84
C ASN A 50 5.43 -7.65 -5.78
N VAL A 51 4.46 -6.75 -5.59
CA VAL A 51 4.24 -5.55 -6.40
C VAL A 51 4.55 -4.31 -5.56
N PRO A 52 5.37 -3.36 -6.06
CA PRO A 52 5.74 -2.18 -5.31
C PRO A 52 4.60 -1.15 -5.25
N VAL A 53 4.52 -0.40 -4.14
CA VAL A 53 3.71 0.84 -4.10
C VAL A 53 4.56 1.96 -4.70
N LEU A 54 4.04 2.64 -5.72
CA LEU A 54 4.74 3.71 -6.43
C LEU A 54 4.45 5.08 -5.81
N PHE A 55 3.18 5.35 -5.54
CA PHE A 55 2.72 6.65 -5.06
C PHE A 55 1.76 6.51 -3.88
N VAL A 56 1.85 7.48 -2.97
CA VAL A 56 1.00 7.62 -1.80
C VAL A 56 0.47 9.05 -1.74
N GLY A 57 -0.86 9.20 -1.73
CA GLY A 57 -1.54 10.48 -1.51
C GLY A 57 -1.75 10.70 -0.02
N VAL A 58 -1.06 11.66 0.59
CA VAL A 58 -1.11 11.99 2.03
C VAL A 58 -2.02 13.18 2.36
N GLY A 59 -2.99 13.48 1.50
CA GLY A 59 -3.89 14.61 1.70
C GLY A 59 -4.96 14.69 0.62
N GLN A 60 -5.67 15.82 0.59
CA GLN A 60 -6.81 16.04 -0.31
C GLN A 60 -6.44 16.81 -1.59
N HIS A 61 -5.23 17.39 -1.67
CA HIS A 61 -4.77 18.14 -2.83
C HIS A 61 -3.83 17.31 -3.72
N TYR A 62 -3.72 17.68 -5.00
CA TYR A 62 -2.80 17.03 -5.95
C TYR A 62 -1.32 17.17 -5.54
N SER A 63 -0.97 18.24 -4.81
CA SER A 63 0.34 18.43 -4.20
C SER A 63 0.68 17.41 -3.12
N ASP A 64 -0.33 16.69 -2.63
CA ASP A 64 -0.18 15.74 -1.53
C ASP A 64 0.12 14.32 -2.04
N LEU A 65 0.32 14.15 -3.35
CA LEU A 65 0.83 12.91 -3.94
C LEU A 65 2.36 12.86 -3.79
N ARG A 66 2.86 11.84 -3.11
CA ARG A 66 4.29 11.63 -2.85
C ARG A 66 4.73 10.26 -3.34
N ASN A 67 6.00 10.13 -3.71
CA ASN A 67 6.59 8.82 -3.97
C ASN A 67 6.60 8.01 -2.67
N PHE A 68 6.22 6.73 -2.77
CA PHE A 68 6.24 5.86 -1.61
C PHE A 68 7.69 5.51 -1.23
N SER A 69 8.03 5.70 0.03
CA SER A 69 9.32 5.31 0.59
C SER A 69 9.12 4.20 1.61
N VAL A 70 9.70 3.02 1.33
CA VAL A 70 9.70 1.89 2.26
C VAL A 70 10.32 2.28 3.60
N LYS A 71 11.39 3.09 3.56
CA LYS A 71 12.04 3.59 4.78
C LYS A 71 11.09 4.44 5.62
N TRP A 72 10.34 5.34 5.00
CA TRP A 72 9.33 6.15 5.69
C TRP A 72 8.23 5.29 6.32
N ALA A 73 7.76 4.27 5.60
CA ALA A 73 6.75 3.34 6.10
C ALA A 73 7.27 2.56 7.33
N VAL A 74 8.48 2.03 7.27
CA VAL A 74 9.10 1.29 8.38
C VAL A 74 9.34 2.20 9.58
N GLU A 75 9.84 3.42 9.37
CA GLU A 75 10.01 4.41 10.45
C GLU A 75 8.68 4.75 11.11
N LYS A 76 7.61 4.94 10.33
CA LYS A 76 6.26 5.18 10.86
C LYS A 76 5.76 4.00 11.71
N LEU A 77 5.89 2.77 11.22
CA LEU A 77 5.51 1.56 11.95
C LEU A 77 6.26 1.41 13.29
N LEU A 78 7.57 1.68 13.29
CA LEU A 78 8.40 1.56 14.49
C LEU A 78 8.15 2.72 15.46
N SER A 79 7.85 3.92 14.96
CA SER A 79 7.59 5.10 15.79
C SER A 79 6.27 5.05 16.56
N SER A 80 5.27 4.29 16.08
CA SER A 80 3.97 4.15 16.76
C SER A 80 4.01 3.20 17.98
N ASN A 81 5.16 2.62 18.31
CA ASN A 81 5.32 1.63 19.39
C ASN A 81 6.13 2.18 20.59
N SER A 82 6.18 3.50 20.77
CA SER A 82 6.86 4.17 21.90
C SER A 82 5.92 5.13 22.63
#